data_AF-A0A085ETD2-F1
#
_entry.id   AF-A0A085ETD2-F1
#
_cell.length_a   1.000
_cell.length_b   1.000
_cell.length_c   1.000
_cell.angle_alpha   90.00
_cell.angle_beta   90.00
_cell.angle_gamma   90.00
#
_symmetry.space_group_name_H-M   'P 1'
#
loop_
_entity.id
_entity.type
_entity.pdbx_description
1 polymer ?
#
loop_
_entity_poly.entity_id
_entity_poly.type
_entity_poly.pdbx_seq_one_letter_code
_entity_poly.pdbx_strand_id
1 'polypeptide(L)'
;MGRIAAGIMHKNTALAETVRRTAYFLWENDGQPPGRSFDYWLRAKDMHLRQLAYDKWLADGTPPNRAETHWYQAARELGDK
;
A
#
# COMPACT_ATOMS: atom_id res chain seq x y z
N MET A 1 3.59 -14.18 23.98
CA MET A 1 2.69 -14.44 22.83
C MET A 1 1.51 -13.46 22.88
N GLY A 2 1.19 -12.72 21.81
CA GLY A 2 -0.21 -12.30 21.59
C GLY A 2 -0.63 -10.82 21.37
N ARG A 3 0.25 -9.80 21.28
CA ARG A 3 -0.23 -8.39 21.15
C ARG A 3 0.02 -7.68 19.81
N ILE A 4 0.61 -8.36 18.83
CA ILE A 4 0.92 -7.74 17.51
C ILE A 4 -0.16 -8.09 16.46
N ALA A 5 -0.80 -9.25 16.59
CA ALA A 5 -1.83 -9.71 15.66
C ALA A 5 -3.12 -8.88 15.71
N ALA A 6 -3.55 -8.44 16.90
CA ALA A 6 -4.79 -7.67 17.06
C ALA A 6 -4.72 -6.30 16.35
N GLY A 7 -3.61 -5.57 16.47
CA GLY A 7 -3.45 -4.26 15.82
C GLY A 7 -3.37 -4.33 14.30
N ILE A 8 -2.79 -5.40 13.74
CA ILE A 8 -2.73 -5.64 12.29
C ILE A 8 -4.10 -6.08 11.77
N MET A 9 -4.81 -6.94 12.50
CA MET A 9 -6.13 -7.44 12.12
C MET A 9 -7.19 -6.32 12.08
N HIS A 10 -7.20 -5.38 13.04
CA HIS A 10 -8.13 -4.25 13.02
C HIS A 10 -7.88 -3.28 11.85
N LYS A 11 -6.61 -3.04 11.50
CA LYS A 11 -6.25 -2.24 10.32
C LYS A 11 -6.70 -2.90 9.02
N ASN A 12 -6.57 -4.23 8.94
CA ASN A 12 -7.06 -4.99 7.78
C ASN A 12 -8.59 -4.93 7.66
N THR A 13 -9.33 -4.95 8.78
CA THR A 13 -10.79 -4.82 8.77
C THR A 13 -11.23 -3.42 8.35
N ALA A 14 -10.64 -2.36 8.92
CA ALA A 14 -10.96 -0.99 8.56
C ALA A 14 -10.63 -0.68 7.09
N LEU A 15 -9.50 -1.19 6.58
CA LEU A 15 -9.14 -1.08 5.16
C LEU A 15 -10.15 -1.80 4.27
N ALA A 16 -10.57 -3.01 4.64
CA ALA A 16 -11.57 -3.77 3.88
C ALA A 16 -12.92 -3.04 3.82
N GLU A 17 -13.34 -2.39 4.90
CA GLU A 17 -14.54 -1.56 4.91
C GLU A 17 -14.40 -0.33 4.01
N THR A 18 -13.26 0.35 4.04
CA THR A 18 -13.00 1.52 3.17
C THR A 18 -13.00 1.12 1.70
N VAL A 19 -12.33 0.02 1.34
CA VAL A 19 -12.36 -0.54 -0.03
C VAL A 19 -13.79 -0.83 -0.46
N ARG A 20 -14.61 -1.44 0.40
CA ARG A 20 -16.02 -1.73 0.09
C ARG A 20 -16.84 -0.46 -0.13
N ARG A 21 -16.65 0.58 0.69
CA ARG A 21 -17.36 1.87 0.52
C ARG A 21 -16.94 2.57 -0.77
N THR A 22 -15.65 2.59 -1.09
CA THR A 22 -15.15 3.14 -2.36
C THR A 22 -15.69 2.36 -3.55
N ALA A 23 -15.73 1.03 -3.48
CA ALA A 23 -16.30 0.20 -4.54
C ALA A 23 -17.79 0.49 -4.76
N TYR A 24 -18.56 0.61 -3.67
CA TYR A 24 -19.98 0.95 -3.72
C TYR A 24 -20.19 2.33 -4.32
N PHE A 25 -19.42 3.34 -3.90
CA PHE A 25 -19.49 4.69 -4.43
C PHE A 25 -19.20 4.73 -5.94
N LEU A 26 -18.15 4.04 -6.39
CA LEU A 26 -17.81 3.97 -7.82
C LEU A 26 -18.90 3.27 -8.63
N TRP A 27 -19.48 2.19 -8.10
CA TRP A 27 -20.56 1.45 -8.74
C TRP A 27 -21.87 2.25 -8.81
N GLU A 28 -22.21 2.97 -7.74
CA GLU A 28 -23.38 3.85 -7.68
C GLU A 28 -23.24 5.02 -8.65
N ASN A 29 -22.07 5.66 -8.70
CA ASN A 29 -21.79 6.77 -9.61
C ASN A 29 -21.85 6.36 -11.09
N ASP A 30 -21.53 5.11 -11.41
CA ASP A 30 -21.58 4.58 -12.79
C ASP A 30 -22.98 4.12 -13.21
N GLY A 31 -24.01 4.36 -12.37
CA GLY A 31 -25.40 4.01 -12.67
C GLY A 31 -25.78 2.58 -12.30
N GLN A 32 -25.07 1.97 -11.37
CA GLN A 32 -25.35 0.63 -10.82
C GLN A 32 -25.46 -0.47 -11.89
N PRO A 33 -24.46 -0.64 -12.77
CA PRO A 33 -24.49 -1.67 -13.79
C PRO A 33 -24.58 -3.08 -13.14
N PRO A 34 -25.55 -3.91 -13.53
CA PRO A 34 -25.70 -5.25 -12.98
C PRO A 34 -24.53 -6.15 -13.41
N GLY A 35 -24.06 -7.01 -12.50
CA GLY A 35 -23.01 -8.00 -12.79
C GLY A 35 -21.58 -7.46 -12.85
N ARG A 36 -21.36 -6.14 -12.68
CA ARG A 36 -20.01 -5.53 -12.68
C ARG A 36 -19.52 -5.08 -11.30
N SER A 37 -20.29 -5.31 -10.25
CA SER A 37 -19.95 -4.90 -8.87
C SER A 37 -18.58 -5.42 -8.40
N PHE A 38 -18.17 -6.60 -8.86
CA PHE A 38 -16.86 -7.17 -8.57
C PHE A 38 -15.70 -6.39 -9.21
N ASP A 39 -15.87 -5.91 -10.44
CA ASP A 39 -14.86 -5.07 -11.11
C ASP A 39 -14.62 -3.76 -10.36
N TYR A 40 -15.68 -3.11 -9.86
CA TYR A 40 -15.54 -1.90 -9.04
C TYR A 40 -14.85 -2.19 -7.70
N TRP A 41 -15.10 -3.35 -7.11
CA TRP A 41 -14.38 -3.79 -5.92
C TRP A 41 -12.89 -3.99 -6.17
N LEU A 42 -12.51 -4.62 -7.29
CA LEU A 42 -11.11 -4.77 -7.70
C LEU A 42 -10.44 -3.42 -7.94
N ARG A 43 -11.11 -2.49 -8.64
CA ARG A 43 -10.61 -1.13 -8.87
C ARG A 43 -10.39 -0.38 -7.55
N ALA A 44 -11.37 -0.41 -6.66
CA ALA A 44 -11.25 0.23 -5.35
C ALA A 44 -10.10 -0.36 -4.53
N LYS A 45 -9.94 -1.69 -4.53
CA LYS A 45 -8.85 -2.38 -3.84
C LYS A 45 -7.48 -1.93 -4.37
N ASP A 46 -7.33 -1.87 -5.68
CA ASP A 46 -6.10 -1.47 -6.36
C ASP A 46 -5.73 0.00 -6.06
N MET A 47 -6.71 0.91 -6.01
CA MET A 47 -6.50 2.30 -5.58
C MET A 47 -5.94 2.39 -4.15
N HIS A 48 -6.56 1.67 -3.20
CA HIS A 48 -6.12 1.66 -1.80
C HIS A 48 -4.76 0.98 -1.61
N LEU A 49 -4.45 -0.07 -2.38
CA LEU A 49 -3.13 -0.71 -2.35
C LEU A 49 -2.03 0.24 -2.82
N ARG A 50 -2.27 1.00 -3.90
CA ARG A 50 -1.32 2.02 -4.36
C ARG A 50 -1.13 3.13 -3.32
N GLN A 51 -2.22 3.59 -2.72
CA GLN A 51 -2.17 4.60 -1.66
C GLN A 51 -1.33 4.12 -0.47
N LEU A 52 -1.56 2.89 0.01
CA LEU A 52 -0.77 2.30 1.11
C LEU A 52 0.70 2.11 0.75
N ALA A 53 1.00 1.70 -0.50
CA ALA A 53 2.37 1.59 -0.97
C ALA A 53 3.05 2.97 -1.00
N TYR A 54 2.34 3.99 -1.44
CA TYR A 54 2.81 5.37 -1.47
C TYR A 54 3.00 5.95 -0.06
N ASP A 55 2.05 5.75 0.85
CA ASP A 55 2.15 6.17 2.26
C ASP A 55 3.32 5.48 2.95
N LYS A 56 3.54 4.19 2.67
CA LYS A 56 4.71 3.46 3.18
C LYS A 56 6.00 4.03 2.60
N TRP A 57 6.05 4.32 1.31
CA TRP A 57 7.21 4.94 0.66
C TRP A 57 7.52 6.33 1.22
N LEU A 58 6.49 7.14 1.48
CA LEU A 58 6.61 8.45 2.12
C LEU A 58 7.06 8.34 3.58
N ALA A 59 6.51 7.39 4.34
CA ALA A 59 6.88 7.13 5.73
C ALA A 59 8.30 6.56 5.89
N ASP A 60 8.80 5.84 4.88
CA ASP A 60 10.21 5.41 4.79
C ASP A 60 11.16 6.60 4.53
N GLY A 61 10.61 7.81 4.37
CA GLY A 61 11.35 9.06 4.42
C GLY A 61 11.93 9.50 3.10
N THR A 62 11.49 8.93 1.97
CA THR A 62 11.97 9.26 0.62
C THR A 62 13.49 9.37 0.58
N PRO A 63 14.25 8.28 0.36
CA PRO A 63 15.69 8.40 0.14
C PRO A 63 16.00 8.50 -1.38
N PRO A 64 15.92 9.67 -2.03
CA PRO A 64 16.38 9.84 -3.41
C PRO A 64 17.91 9.81 -3.52
N ASN A 65 18.65 9.58 -2.43
CA ASN A 65 20.12 9.66 -2.42
C ASN A 65 20.84 8.47 -1.72
N ARG A 66 20.19 7.30 -1.60
CA ARG A 66 20.87 6.09 -1.08
C ARG A 66 21.36 5.12 -2.15
N ALA A 67 21.03 5.31 -3.43
CA ALA A 67 21.69 4.53 -4.47
C ALA A 67 23.21 4.78 -4.44
N GLU A 68 23.65 6.04 -4.42
CA GLU A 68 25.08 6.41 -4.45
C GLU A 68 25.82 6.20 -3.11
N THR A 69 25.12 6.33 -1.98
CA THR A 69 25.74 6.15 -0.65
C THR A 69 26.14 4.69 -0.39
N HIS A 70 25.39 3.73 -0.93
CA HIS A 70 25.73 2.31 -0.79
C HIS A 70 26.95 1.91 -1.65
N TRP A 71 27.18 2.58 -2.79
CA TRP A 71 28.37 2.34 -3.63
C TRP A 71 29.67 2.80 -2.95
N TYR A 72 29.69 3.97 -2.32
CA TYR A 72 30.90 4.46 -1.63
C TYR A 72 31.25 3.68 -0.36
N GLN A 73 30.25 3.17 0.38
CA GLN A 73 30.53 2.33 1.54
C GLN A 73 30.98 0.92 1.15
N ALA A 74 30.35 0.30 0.15
CA ALA A 74 30.77 -1.01 -0.36
C ALA A 74 32.17 -0.97 -0.99
N ALA A 75 32.52 0.12 -1.70
CA ALA A 75 33.86 0.30 -2.25
C ALA A 75 34.93 0.47 -1.16
N ARG A 76 34.57 1.03 0.00
CA ARG A 76 35.47 1.20 1.15
C ARG A 76 35.69 -0.10 1.93
N GLU A 77 34.71 -0.99 1.98
CA GLU A 77 34.82 -2.30 2.64
C GLU A 77 35.54 -3.36 1.79
N LEU A 78 35.59 -3.20 0.46
CA LEU A 78 36.25 -4.14 -0.46
C LEU A 78 37.72 -3.80 -0.78
N GLY A 79 38.18 -2.59 -0.42
CA GLY A 79 39.48 -2.06 -0.84
C GLY A 79 40.62 -2.13 0.18
N ASP A 80 40.37 -2.58 1.42
CA ASP A 80 41.42 -2.67 2.45
C ASP A 80 41.55 -4.12 2.92
N LYS A 81 42.43 -4.86 2.23
CA LYS A 81 43.01 -6.12 2.71
C LYS A 81 44.48 -6.19 2.33
#